data_AF-A0A9X1B8L1-F1
#
_entry.id   AF-A0A9X1B8L1-F1
#
_cell.length_a   1.000
_cell.length_b   1.000
_cell.length_c   1.000
_cell.angle_alpha   90.00
_cell.angle_beta   90.00
_cell.angle_gamma   90.00
#
_symmetry.space_group_name_H-M   'P 1'
#
loop_
_entity.id
_entity.type
_entity.pdbx_description
1 polymer ?
#
loop_
_entity_poly.entity_id
_entity_poly.type
_entity_poly.pdbx_seq_one_letter_code
_entity_poly.pdbx_strand_id
1 'polypeptide(L)'
;MTRPDNSYLKDLILLRHDPSKVARIRAAAERGEVDAQYALGLIYAEGRGVEIDLAQAHFWLTLAIAQGDQDADLLRNIVGSQMSDAEFAAAQALALAHRATHPESKTCH
;
A
#
# COMPACT_ATOMS: atom_id res chain seq x y z
N MET A 1 9.98 -22.95 -4.07
CA MET A 1 9.63 -22.21 -2.85
C MET A 1 8.42 -21.37 -3.19
N THR A 2 7.26 -21.86 -2.80
CA THR A 2 5.95 -21.43 -3.28
C THR A 2 5.64 -20.07 -2.68
N ARG A 3 5.55 -19.02 -3.52
CA ARG A 3 4.90 -17.77 -3.15
C ARG A 3 3.52 -18.16 -2.61
N PRO A 4 3.13 -17.80 -1.36
CA PRO A 4 1.84 -18.19 -0.84
C PRO A 4 0.77 -17.72 -1.84
N ASP A 5 -0.06 -18.66 -2.23
CA ASP A 5 -0.98 -18.52 -3.35
C ASP A 5 -1.95 -17.35 -3.08
N ASN A 6 -1.99 -16.43 -4.04
CA ASN A 6 -2.75 -15.18 -4.06
C ASN A 6 -4.28 -15.41 -4.00
N SER A 7 -4.74 -16.66 -3.83
CA SER A 7 -6.13 -17.00 -3.59
C SER A 7 -6.65 -16.50 -2.24
N TYR A 8 -5.82 -16.34 -1.20
CA TYR A 8 -6.31 -15.84 0.10
C TYR A 8 -6.64 -14.35 0.08
N LEU A 9 -5.95 -13.53 -0.72
CA LEU A 9 -6.23 -12.10 -0.87
C LEU A 9 -7.40 -11.82 -1.83
N LYS A 10 -7.47 -12.56 -2.94
CA LYS A 10 -8.55 -12.38 -3.94
C LYS A 10 -9.93 -12.69 -3.37
N ASP A 11 -10.04 -13.72 -2.53
CA ASP A 11 -11.27 -14.07 -1.80
C ASP A 11 -11.58 -13.05 -0.68
N LEU A 12 -10.54 -12.42 -0.11
CA LEU A 12 -10.69 -11.40 0.94
C LEU A 12 -11.19 -10.05 0.39
N ILE A 13 -10.83 -9.68 -0.83
CA ILE A 13 -11.16 -8.40 -1.49
C ILE A 13 -12.58 -8.41 -2.12
N LEU A 14 -13.16 -9.61 -2.35
CA LEU A 14 -14.49 -9.77 -2.94
C LEU A 14 -15.65 -9.75 -1.91
N LEU A 15 -15.38 -9.90 -0.61
CA LEU A 15 -16.44 -9.74 0.41
C LEU A 15 -16.62 -8.26 0.80
N ARG A 16 -17.62 -7.69 0.13
CA ARG A 16 -18.28 -6.39 0.27
C ARG A 16 -18.31 -5.80 1.71
N HIS A 17 -17.50 -4.76 1.93
CA HIS A 17 -17.75 -3.68 2.92
C HIS A 17 -17.63 -4.00 4.42
N ASP A 18 -16.63 -4.77 4.84
CA ASP A 18 -16.32 -5.00 6.27
C ASP A 18 -15.13 -4.13 6.77
N PRO A 19 -15.36 -3.10 7.63
CA PRO A 19 -14.28 -2.26 8.16
C PRO A 19 -13.29 -3.04 9.05
N SER A 20 -13.74 -4.15 9.64
CA SER A 20 -12.90 -5.05 10.45
C SER A 20 -11.76 -5.70 9.66
N LYS A 21 -11.91 -5.79 8.34
CA LYS A 21 -10.92 -6.41 7.45
C LYS A 21 -9.77 -5.47 7.13
N VAL A 22 -10.06 -4.17 6.96
CA VAL A 22 -9.05 -3.12 6.81
C VAL A 22 -8.09 -3.11 8.00
N ALA A 23 -8.62 -3.27 9.22
CA ALA A 23 -7.80 -3.35 10.44
C ALA A 23 -6.84 -4.55 10.42
N ARG A 24 -7.29 -5.73 9.94
CA ARG A 24 -6.42 -6.92 9.82
C ARG A 24 -5.36 -6.75 8.74
N ILE A 25 -5.71 -6.17 7.60
CA ILE A 25 -4.76 -5.92 6.51
C ILE A 25 -3.73 -4.88 6.95
N ARG A 26 -4.13 -3.82 7.66
CA ARG A 26 -3.19 -2.85 8.24
C ARG A 26 -2.21 -3.55 9.19
N ALA A 27 -2.70 -4.36 10.11
CA ALA A 27 -1.85 -5.10 11.03
C ALA A 27 -0.88 -6.06 10.32
N ALA A 28 -1.27 -6.65 9.19
CA ALA A 28 -0.41 -7.50 8.35
C ALA A 28 0.63 -6.66 7.58
N ALA A 29 0.23 -5.52 7.01
CA ALA A 29 1.12 -4.58 6.32
C ALA A 29 2.20 -4.02 7.26
N GLU A 30 1.84 -3.74 8.51
CA GLU A 30 2.76 -3.31 9.58
C GLU A 30 3.74 -4.43 10.00
N ARG A 31 3.39 -5.70 9.77
CA ARG A 31 4.31 -6.84 9.97
C ARG A 31 5.27 -7.04 8.80
N GLY A 32 5.18 -6.22 7.75
CA GLY A 32 6.01 -6.31 6.55
C GLY A 32 5.45 -7.24 5.47
N GLU A 33 4.20 -7.68 5.58
CA GLU A 33 3.59 -8.56 4.57
C GLU A 33 3.30 -7.78 3.28
N VAL A 34 4.05 -8.11 2.23
CA VAL A 34 4.04 -7.43 0.92
C VAL A 34 2.64 -7.43 0.30
N ASP A 35 1.99 -8.59 0.33
CA ASP A 35 0.63 -8.82 -0.12
C ASP A 35 -0.38 -7.91 0.62
N ALA A 36 -0.21 -7.73 1.93
CA ALA A 36 -1.06 -6.86 2.72
C ALA A 36 -0.82 -5.38 2.41
N GLN A 37 0.42 -4.97 2.15
CA GLN A 37 0.75 -3.60 1.72
C GLN A 37 0.09 -3.27 0.38
N TYR A 38 0.13 -4.20 -0.58
CA TYR A 38 -0.59 -4.08 -1.85
C TYR A 38 -2.11 -3.95 -1.66
N ALA A 39 -2.70 -4.84 -0.86
CA ALA A 39 -4.13 -4.84 -0.59
C ALA A 39 -4.60 -3.55 0.11
N LEU A 40 -3.80 -3.03 1.05
CA LEU A 40 -4.07 -1.77 1.72
C LEU A 40 -4.03 -0.60 0.72
N GLY A 41 -3.05 -0.61 -0.19
CA GLY A 41 -2.95 0.36 -1.28
C GLY A 41 -4.19 0.36 -2.18
N LEU A 42 -4.69 -0.83 -2.54
CA LEU A 42 -5.92 -0.99 -3.31
C LEU A 42 -7.16 -0.49 -2.56
N ILE A 43 -7.27 -0.76 -1.26
CA ILE A 43 -8.39 -0.30 -0.43
C ILE A 43 -8.48 1.23 -0.42
N TYR A 44 -7.34 1.92 -0.27
CA TYR A 44 -7.29 3.38 -0.30
C TYR A 44 -7.51 3.95 -1.71
N ALA A 45 -7.07 3.25 -2.76
CA ALA A 45 -7.30 3.66 -4.14
C ALA A 45 -8.78 3.56 -4.55
N GLU A 46 -9.48 2.53 -4.05
CA GLU A 46 -10.87 2.25 -4.43
C GLU A 46 -11.91 2.77 -3.42
N GLY A 47 -11.49 3.18 -2.22
CA GLY A 47 -12.39 3.67 -1.17
C GLY A 47 -13.30 2.59 -0.59
N ARG A 48 -12.88 1.32 -0.59
CA ARG A 48 -13.70 0.21 -0.08
C ARG A 48 -13.71 0.19 1.44
N GLY A 49 -14.63 0.94 2.04
CA GLY A 49 -14.86 1.00 3.50
C GLY A 49 -13.98 2.01 4.24
N VAL A 50 -13.23 2.84 3.51
CA VAL A 50 -12.45 4.00 3.98
C VAL A 50 -12.57 5.13 2.95
N GLU A 51 -12.28 6.37 3.34
CA GLU A 51 -12.17 7.47 2.38
C GLU A 51 -11.08 7.20 1.34
N ILE A 52 -11.31 7.65 0.11
CA ILE A 52 -10.36 7.50 -0.99
C ILE A 52 -9.17 8.41 -0.70
N ASP A 53 -8.00 7.80 -0.56
CA ASP A 53 -6.74 8.47 -0.26
C ASP A 53 -5.66 7.99 -1.22
N LEU A 54 -5.61 8.61 -2.40
CA LEU A 54 -4.61 8.27 -3.43
C LEU A 54 -3.18 8.44 -2.91
N ALA A 55 -2.98 9.39 -1.99
CA ALA A 55 -1.70 9.62 -1.34
C ALA A 55 -1.23 8.43 -0.47
N GLN A 56 -2.13 7.86 0.34
CA GLN A 56 -1.82 6.66 1.11
C GLN A 56 -1.68 5.44 0.20
N ALA A 57 -2.54 5.32 -0.82
CA ALA A 57 -2.45 4.23 -1.79
C ALA A 57 -1.07 4.17 -2.44
N HIS A 58 -0.59 5.29 -2.99
CA HIS A 58 0.72 5.38 -3.62
C HIS A 58 1.86 5.06 -2.65
N PHE A 59 1.75 5.49 -1.38
CA PHE A 59 2.73 5.20 -0.34
C PHE A 59 2.84 3.69 -0.05
N TRP A 60 1.72 3.01 0.23
CA TRP A 60 1.71 1.58 0.54
C TRP A 60 2.17 0.72 -0.64
N LEU A 61 1.82 1.12 -1.87
CA LEU A 61 2.29 0.45 -3.09
C LEU A 61 3.79 0.61 -3.28
N THR A 62 4.35 1.79 -2.98
CA THR A 62 5.80 2.02 -3.07
C THR A 62 6.58 1.11 -2.12
N LEU A 63 6.04 0.83 -0.92
CA LEU A 63 6.63 -0.14 0.01
C LEU A 63 6.58 -1.56 -0.55
N ALA A 64 5.45 -1.98 -1.11
CA ALA A 64 5.33 -3.31 -1.72
C ALA A 64 6.32 -3.49 -2.89
N ILE A 65 6.48 -2.46 -3.74
CA ILE A 65 7.47 -2.45 -4.84
C ILE A 65 8.90 -2.57 -4.29
N ALA A 66 9.22 -1.84 -3.21
CA ALA A 66 10.54 -1.91 -2.59
C ALA A 66 10.86 -3.31 -2.05
N GLN A 67 9.84 -4.08 -1.66
CA GLN A 67 9.97 -5.48 -1.24
C GLN A 67 9.95 -6.49 -2.41
N GLY A 68 9.81 -6.02 -3.65
CA GLY A 68 9.89 -6.85 -4.86
C GLY A 68 8.54 -7.16 -5.52
N ASP A 69 7.45 -6.53 -5.08
CA ASP A 69 6.14 -6.71 -5.70
C ASP A 69 5.98 -5.87 -6.97
N GLN A 70 5.93 -6.53 -8.12
CA GLN A 70 5.77 -5.87 -9.41
C GLN A 70 4.30 -5.53 -9.70
N ASP A 71 3.35 -6.25 -9.12
CA ASP A 71 1.91 -5.98 -9.30
C ASP A 71 1.51 -4.64 -8.65
N ALA A 72 2.18 -4.26 -7.56
CA ALA A 72 2.08 -2.95 -6.94
C ALA A 72 2.53 -1.79 -7.84
N ASP A 73 3.48 -1.98 -8.75
CA ASP A 73 3.92 -0.95 -9.69
C ASP A 73 2.81 -0.53 -10.65
N LEU A 74 2.07 -1.50 -11.18
CA LEU A 74 0.94 -1.23 -12.06
C LEU A 74 -0.12 -0.37 -11.36
N LEU A 75 -0.51 -0.76 -10.15
CA LEU A 75 -1.51 -0.01 -9.39
C LEU A 75 -1.00 1.39 -9.02
N ARG A 76 0.29 1.52 -8.67
CA ARG A 76 0.93 2.80 -8.38
C ARG A 76 0.86 3.73 -9.58
N ASN A 77 1.14 3.24 -10.78
CA ASN A 77 1.07 4.03 -12.00
C ASN A 77 -0.36 4.47 -12.33
N ILE A 78 -1.36 3.61 -12.09
CA ILE A 78 -2.78 3.95 -12.25
C ILE A 78 -3.18 5.07 -11.28
N VAL A 79 -2.84 4.92 -10.00
CA VAL A 79 -3.12 5.92 -8.96
C VAL A 79 -2.39 7.22 -9.24
N GLY A 80 -1.10 7.15 -9.57
CA GLY A 80 -0.26 8.31 -9.90
C GLY A 80 -0.75 9.10 -11.12
N SER A 81 -1.43 8.44 -12.07
CA SER A 81 -2.06 9.12 -13.21
C SER A 81 -3.31 9.92 -12.82
N GLN A 82 -3.90 9.63 -11.66
CA GLN A 82 -5.07 10.33 -11.12
C GLN A 82 -4.74 11.35 -10.02
N MET A 83 -3.51 11.34 -9.49
CA MET A 83 -3.09 12.24 -8.42
C MET A 83 -2.94 13.67 -8.90
N SER A 84 -3.51 14.61 -8.16
CA SER A 84 -3.19 16.03 -8.28
C SER A 84 -1.86 16.37 -7.58
N ASP A 85 -1.19 17.45 -7.97
CA ASP A 85 0.06 17.91 -7.34
C ASP A 85 -0.01 18.00 -5.80
N ALA A 86 -1.19 18.35 -5.26
CA ALA A 86 -1.44 18.40 -3.82
C ALA A 86 -1.43 17.01 -3.15
N GLU A 87 -2.01 16.00 -3.80
CA GLU A 87 -2.01 14.62 -3.30
C GLU A 87 -0.62 14.00 -3.40
N PHE A 88 0.15 14.38 -4.43
CA PHE A 88 1.54 13.96 -4.59
C PHE A 88 2.42 14.52 -3.47
N ALA A 89 2.19 15.77 -3.05
CA ALA A 89 2.85 16.34 -1.88
C ALA A 89 2.52 15.58 -0.58
N ALA A 90 1.25 15.20 -0.39
CA ALA A 90 0.81 14.40 0.76
C ALA A 90 1.45 12.99 0.76
N ALA A 91 1.52 12.33 -0.39
CA ALA A 91 2.19 11.02 -0.52
C ALA A 91 3.67 11.09 -0.18
N GLN A 92 4.36 12.14 -0.66
CA GLN A 92 5.76 12.37 -0.33
C GLN A 92 5.95 12.63 1.17
N ALA A 93 5.06 13.38 1.81
CA ALA A 93 5.10 13.61 3.25
C ALA A 93 4.96 12.30 4.05
N LEU A 94 4.04 11.41 3.63
CA LEU A 94 3.89 10.09 4.23
C LEU A 94 5.14 9.23 4.05
N ALA A 95 5.73 9.22 2.85
CA ALA A 95 6.98 8.53 2.58
C ALA A 95 8.15 9.04 3.44
N LEU A 96 8.22 10.36 3.65
CA LEU A 96 9.22 10.99 4.52
C LEU A 96 9.02 10.60 6.00
N ALA A 97 7.77 10.59 6.48
CA ALA A 97 7.44 10.16 7.84
C ALA A 97 7.78 8.68 8.08
N HIS A 98 7.49 7.83 7.11
CA HIS A 98 7.88 6.42 7.20
C HIS A 98 9.41 6.23 7.15
N ARG A 99 10.11 6.96 6.29
CA ARG A 99 11.58 6.99 6.26
C ARG A 99 12.20 7.48 7.57
N ALA A 100 11.51 8.36 8.29
CA ALA A 100 11.94 8.81 9.60
C ALA A 100 11.75 7.76 10.71
N THR A 101 10.74 6.89 10.58
CA THR A 101 10.47 5.79 11.53
C THR A 101 11.26 4.52 11.21
N HIS A 102 11.60 4.31 9.94
CA HIS A 102 12.46 3.23 9.45
C HIS A 102 13.69 3.88 8.80
N PRO A 103 14.69 4.29 9.61
CA PRO A 103 15.91 4.91 9.11
C PRO A 103 16.79 3.83 8.44
N GLU A 104 16.31 3.26 7.35
CA GLU A 104 17.06 2.30 6.55
C GLU A 104 18.02 3.11 5.68
N SER A 105 19.23 3.30 6.21
CA SER A 105 20.47 3.40 5.44
C SER A 105 20.61 4.58 4.49
N LYS A 106 20.72 5.79 5.04
CA LYS A 106 21.44 6.88 4.34
C LYS A 106 22.44 7.59 5.26
N THR A 107 23.51 6.89 5.57
CA THR A 107 24.87 7.45 5.58
C THR A 107 25.88 6.30 5.56
N CYS A 108 26.21 5.84 4.35
CA CYS A 108 27.54 5.33 4.09
C CYS A 108 28.32 6.50 3.48
N HIS A 109 29.22 7.09 4.26
CA HIS A 109 30.49 7.62 3.75
C HIS A 109 31.53 7.61 4.85
#